data_AF-A0A254QF10-F1
#
_entry.id   AF-A0A254QF10-F1
#
_cell.length_a   1.000
_cell.length_b   1.000
_cell.length_c   1.000
_cell.angle_alpha   90.00
_cell.angle_beta   90.00
_cell.angle_gamma   90.00
#
_symmetry.space_group_name_H-M   'P 1'
#
loop_
_entity.id
_entity.type
_entity.pdbx_description
1 polymer ?
#
loop_
_entity_poly.entity_id
_entity_poly.type
_entity_poly.pdbx_seq_one_letter_code
_entity_poly.pdbx_strand_id
1 'polypeptide(L)'
;MFFNKSPYRGNFRFLTRFNAEQGELTDGEKSFKASLTSFRGDVFHIQISDENLWGESRAIIELETPAQEESKKVELNEKGEIVVRGARNKVLLKGRFGVLKDTSMWEFELDENAQYFGMGEKYFGKQELSGYRAKFWNTDVWSDFHFAQWGGYPSDPPYYSAPYLVVRTGDTFVGLLLHNPSPAFMETPGQDDSRVFVEWQRTWPNLLLGNEGGEPNLWIIVGPSLPELTQKLQKLVGVTPLPPLWSLGYHQSRWGYGGHDDLLELDKKFEENQIPCDGLWMDLDYMREFRIFTVDKKAFPDGPQVTADILAKNGRRIVPIIDPGVKSEKGYDVYDDGHKQDVFCKTSEGREFIGLVWPGETVFPDFSQDRVRNWWAGYASQFRKSGFGGCWVDMNDPSTGPVDPYEMWFDCGKDHHNKHRNQYG
;
A
#
# COMPACT_ATOMS: atom_id res chain seq x y z
N MET A 1 -15.00 2.92 10.54
CA MET A 1 -13.74 3.46 11.11
C MET A 1 -13.82 4.99 11.13
N PHE A 2 -13.20 5.70 12.09
CA PHE A 2 -13.11 7.17 12.05
C PHE A 2 -11.74 7.58 11.49
N PHE A 3 -11.62 7.62 10.16
CA PHE A 3 -10.35 7.93 9.45
C PHE A 3 -9.72 9.27 9.87
N ASN A 4 -10.51 10.19 10.41
CA ASN A 4 -10.05 11.52 10.82
C ASN A 4 -9.35 11.56 12.20
N LYS A 5 -9.23 10.43 12.91
CA LYS A 5 -8.59 10.38 14.24
C LYS A 5 -7.21 9.74 14.15
N SER A 6 -6.20 10.42 14.70
CA SER A 6 -4.83 9.90 14.81
C SER A 6 -4.44 9.65 16.27
N PRO A 7 -3.54 8.69 16.54
CA PRO A 7 -2.94 8.54 17.86
C PRO A 7 -2.30 9.84 18.33
N TYR A 8 -2.52 10.19 19.59
CA TYR A 8 -1.97 11.42 20.19
C TYR A 8 -0.74 11.10 21.01
N ARG A 9 0.39 11.77 20.72
CA ARG A 9 1.69 11.57 21.37
C ARG A 9 1.63 11.56 22.90
N GLY A 10 0.74 12.35 23.51
CA GLY A 10 0.62 12.45 24.98
C GLY A 10 0.15 11.16 25.66
N ASN A 11 -0.40 10.21 24.89
CA ASN A 11 -0.82 8.90 25.40
C ASN A 11 0.29 7.84 25.27
N PHE A 12 1.42 8.16 24.63
CA PHE A 12 2.51 7.22 24.40
C PHE A 12 3.53 7.25 25.53
N ARG A 13 4.07 6.08 25.84
CA ARG A 13 5.24 5.94 26.69
C ARG A 13 6.48 5.95 25.82
N PHE A 14 7.29 7.01 25.95
CA PHE A 14 8.55 7.13 25.23
C PHE A 14 9.69 6.49 26.02
N LEU A 15 10.50 5.69 25.33
CA LEU A 15 11.66 5.04 25.92
C LEU A 15 12.81 6.05 26.01
N THR A 16 13.60 5.97 27.09
CA THR A 16 14.53 7.03 27.50
C THR A 16 15.96 6.54 27.76
N ARG A 17 16.22 5.27 27.49
CA ARG A 17 17.56 4.68 27.63
C ARG A 17 17.76 3.56 26.63
N PHE A 18 18.93 3.52 26.00
CA PHE A 18 19.38 2.38 25.21
C PHE A 18 20.56 1.71 25.91
N ASN A 19 20.44 0.41 26.17
CA ASN A 19 21.52 -0.44 26.62
C ASN A 19 22.16 -1.13 25.40
N ALA A 20 23.30 -0.61 24.95
CA ALA A 20 24.02 -1.14 23.80
C ALA A 20 24.55 -2.57 24.02
N GLU A 21 24.87 -2.97 25.26
CA GLU A 21 25.33 -4.33 25.56
C GLU A 21 24.21 -5.37 25.41
N GLN A 22 22.98 -4.99 25.75
CA GLN A 22 21.81 -5.87 25.69
C GLN A 22 21.00 -5.71 24.39
N GLY A 23 21.29 -4.67 23.61
CA GLY A 23 20.50 -4.27 22.44
C GLY A 23 19.06 -3.93 22.83
N GLU A 24 18.88 -3.18 23.93
CA GLU A 24 17.57 -2.95 24.54
C GLU A 24 17.24 -1.47 24.71
N LEU A 25 16.04 -1.08 24.29
CA LEU A 25 15.49 0.25 24.48
C LEU A 25 14.45 0.19 25.61
N THR A 26 14.59 1.04 26.63
CA THR A 26 13.80 0.94 27.87
C THR A 26 13.49 2.31 28.49
N ASP A 27 12.43 2.38 29.30
CA ASP A 27 12.14 3.48 30.23
C ASP A 27 12.29 3.06 31.71
N GLY A 28 12.79 1.85 31.97
CA GLY A 28 12.89 1.25 33.31
C GLY A 28 11.69 0.38 33.71
N GLU A 29 10.54 0.53 33.06
CA GLU A 29 9.36 -0.30 33.30
C GLU A 29 9.06 -1.25 32.13
N LYS A 30 9.26 -0.78 30.89
CA LYS A 30 9.21 -1.61 29.69
C LYS A 30 10.59 -1.66 29.04
N SER A 31 10.92 -2.79 28.45
CA SER A 31 12.14 -2.99 27.68
C SER A 31 11.79 -3.72 26.39
N PHE A 32 12.40 -3.32 25.28
CA PHE A 32 12.20 -3.91 23.96
C PHE A 32 13.55 -4.14 23.30
N LYS A 33 13.69 -5.21 22.51
CA LYS A 33 14.88 -5.38 21.67
C LYS A 33 14.90 -4.29 20.61
N ALA A 34 16.08 -3.73 20.38
CA ALA A 34 16.30 -2.67 19.41
C ALA A 34 17.59 -2.95 18.65
N SER A 35 17.50 -2.92 17.32
CA SER A 35 18.65 -3.04 16.44
C SER A 35 18.75 -1.82 15.53
N LEU A 36 20.00 -1.41 15.27
CA LEU A 36 20.34 -0.41 14.27
C LEU A 36 21.36 -1.04 13.33
N THR A 37 20.99 -1.17 12.07
CA THR A 37 21.88 -1.71 11.02
C THR A 37 22.17 -0.62 10.00
N SER A 38 23.45 -0.46 9.65
CA SER A 38 23.92 0.47 8.64
C SER A 38 24.28 -0.27 7.36
N PHE A 39 23.84 0.26 6.23
CA PHE A 39 24.07 -0.28 4.91
C PHE A 39 24.76 0.76 4.02
N ARG A 40 25.47 0.25 3.01
CA ARG A 40 26.19 1.07 2.04
C ARG A 40 25.26 2.11 1.41
N GLY A 41 25.79 3.32 1.24
CA GLY A 41 25.09 4.41 0.56
C GLY A 41 24.17 5.22 1.48
N ASP A 42 24.46 5.24 2.79
CA ASP A 42 23.66 5.96 3.80
C ASP A 42 22.21 5.48 3.89
N VAL A 43 22.04 4.17 3.93
CA VAL A 43 20.77 3.50 4.19
C VAL A 43 20.87 2.85 5.56
N PHE A 44 19.87 3.07 6.42
CA PHE A 44 19.87 2.61 7.81
C PHE A 44 18.53 1.97 8.13
N HIS A 45 18.56 0.96 8.98
CA HIS A 45 17.37 0.26 9.44
C HIS A 45 17.36 0.24 10.97
N ILE A 46 16.25 0.69 11.55
CA ILE A 46 15.96 0.60 12.97
C ILE A 46 14.76 -0.32 13.14
N GLN A 47 14.95 -1.41 13.87
CA GLN A 47 13.91 -2.37 14.19
C GLN A 47 13.76 -2.46 15.70
N ILE A 48 12.53 -2.37 16.19
CA ILE A 48 12.18 -2.64 17.58
C ILE A 48 11.32 -3.90 17.60
N SER A 49 11.65 -4.86 18.47
CA SER A 49 10.97 -6.14 18.49
C SER A 49 10.62 -6.62 19.90
N ASP A 50 9.50 -7.35 19.97
CA ASP A 50 9.01 -8.08 21.13
C ASP A 50 8.04 -9.15 20.63
N GLU A 51 8.42 -10.42 20.83
CA GLU A 51 7.67 -11.58 20.34
C GLU A 51 6.25 -11.68 20.93
N ASN A 52 6.04 -11.17 22.15
CA ASN A 52 4.74 -11.24 22.83
C ASN A 52 3.82 -10.09 22.40
N LEU A 53 4.38 -8.94 22.04
CA LEU A 53 3.62 -7.75 21.70
C LEU A 53 3.28 -7.66 20.21
N TRP A 54 4.30 -7.79 19.35
CA TRP A 54 4.12 -7.62 17.89
C TRP A 54 4.23 -8.94 17.13
N GLY A 55 4.98 -9.91 17.69
CA GLY A 55 5.30 -11.15 16.99
C GLY A 55 6.17 -10.91 15.75
N GLU A 56 6.20 -11.88 14.85
CA GLU A 56 6.93 -11.78 13.58
C GLU A 56 6.26 -10.80 12.62
N SER A 57 7.08 -10.09 11.82
CA SER A 57 6.57 -9.23 10.75
C SER A 57 5.67 -10.01 9.79
N ARG A 58 4.62 -9.33 9.30
CA ARG A 58 3.71 -9.85 8.28
C ARG A 58 3.96 -9.28 6.90
N ALA A 59 4.97 -8.42 6.74
CA ALA A 59 5.33 -7.86 5.45
C ALA A 59 5.66 -9.00 4.46
N ILE A 60 4.91 -9.09 3.36
CA ILE A 60 5.12 -10.11 2.32
C ILE A 60 6.21 -9.71 1.31
N ILE A 61 6.55 -8.41 1.25
CA ILE A 61 7.60 -7.89 0.39
C ILE A 61 8.92 -7.91 1.16
N GLU A 62 9.90 -8.62 0.61
CA GLU A 62 11.28 -8.52 1.07
C GLU A 62 11.96 -7.31 0.43
N LEU A 63 12.77 -6.60 1.23
CA LEU A 63 13.55 -5.47 0.74
C LEU A 63 14.91 -5.93 0.22
N GLU A 64 15.35 -5.37 -0.90
CA GLU A 64 16.67 -5.58 -1.49
C GLU A 64 17.73 -4.76 -0.72
N THR A 65 18.16 -5.27 0.42
CA THR A 65 19.10 -4.54 1.28
C THR A 65 20.50 -4.44 0.66
N PRO A 66 21.13 -3.25 0.61
CA PRO A 66 22.53 -3.12 0.21
C PRO A 66 23.46 -3.90 1.16
N ALA A 67 24.74 -4.04 0.79
CA ALA A 67 25.73 -4.61 1.71
C ALA A 67 25.85 -3.76 2.99
N GLN A 68 25.97 -4.43 4.15
CA GLN A 68 26.21 -3.73 5.42
C GLN A 68 27.53 -2.95 5.38
N GLU A 69 27.54 -1.77 5.99
CA GLU A 69 28.70 -0.87 6.04
C GLU A 69 28.65 -0.08 7.35
N GLU A 70 29.76 -0.07 8.11
CA GLU A 70 29.83 0.72 9.33
C GLU A 70 29.68 2.22 9.02
N SER A 71 28.76 2.88 9.71
CA SER A 71 28.53 4.30 9.56
C SER A 71 28.06 4.90 10.89
N LYS A 72 28.59 6.10 11.20
CA LYS A 72 28.24 6.89 12.39
C LYS A 72 27.21 7.98 12.11
N LYS A 73 26.58 7.95 10.91
CA LYS A 73 25.58 8.95 10.53
C LYS A 73 24.25 8.75 11.23
N VAL A 74 23.92 7.52 11.61
CA VAL A 74 22.78 7.24 12.49
C VAL A 74 23.31 6.58 13.75
N GLU A 75 22.87 7.06 14.90
CA GLU A 75 23.18 6.48 16.20
C GLU A 75 21.91 6.36 17.04
N LEU A 76 21.81 5.29 17.82
CA LEU A 76 20.89 5.17 18.95
C LEU A 76 21.74 5.36 20.22
N ASN A 77 21.63 6.53 20.85
CA ASN A 77 22.51 6.89 21.96
C ASN A 77 22.02 6.34 23.31
N GLU A 78 22.84 6.44 24.36
CA GLU A 78 22.50 5.92 25.70
C GLU A 78 21.21 6.49 26.30
N LYS A 79 20.75 7.65 25.84
CA LYS A 79 19.46 8.27 26.23
C LYS A 79 18.27 7.74 25.44
N GLY A 80 18.46 6.70 24.62
CA GLY A 80 17.43 6.17 23.73
C GLY A 80 17.07 7.11 22.58
N GLU A 81 17.89 8.12 22.30
CA GLU A 81 17.64 9.06 21.21
C GLU A 81 18.25 8.54 19.91
N ILE A 82 17.48 8.63 18.84
CA ILE A 82 17.95 8.41 17.48
C ILE A 82 18.50 9.74 16.96
N VAL A 83 19.76 9.77 16.52
CA VAL A 83 20.35 10.98 15.94
C VAL A 83 20.82 10.67 14.53
N VAL A 84 20.27 11.40 13.56
CA VAL A 84 20.65 11.28 12.14
C VAL A 84 21.48 12.48 11.74
N ARG A 85 22.61 12.23 11.08
CA ARG A 85 23.65 13.21 10.74
C ARG A 85 23.96 13.16 9.26
N GLY A 86 24.14 14.35 8.68
CA GLY A 86 24.52 14.54 7.29
C GLY A 86 26.01 14.79 7.14
N ALA A 87 26.38 15.44 6.04
CA ALA A 87 27.74 15.88 5.80
C ALA A 87 28.26 16.80 6.93
N ARG A 88 29.56 16.71 7.23
CA ARG A 88 30.23 17.48 8.29
C ARG A 88 29.60 17.29 9.68
N ASN A 89 28.98 16.14 9.93
CA ASN A 89 28.37 15.77 11.21
C ASN A 89 27.19 16.67 11.65
N LYS A 90 26.60 17.45 10.72
CA LYS A 90 25.41 18.26 10.99
C LYS A 90 24.25 17.35 11.36
N VAL A 91 23.60 17.60 12.49
CA VAL A 91 22.38 16.89 12.88
C VAL A 91 21.26 17.29 11.92
N LEU A 92 20.65 16.30 11.29
CA LEU A 92 19.53 16.47 10.36
C LEU A 92 18.19 16.34 11.09
N LEU A 93 18.11 15.35 11.98
CA LEU A 93 16.96 15.12 12.86
C LEU A 93 17.40 14.35 14.12
N LYS A 94 16.64 14.52 15.20
CA LYS A 94 16.76 13.74 16.43
C LYS A 94 15.41 13.14 16.75
N GLY A 95 15.34 11.95 17.32
CA GLY A 95 14.06 11.39 17.70
C GLY A 95 14.13 10.36 18.79
N ARG A 96 12.96 9.81 19.08
CA ARG A 96 12.74 8.81 20.11
C ARG A 96 11.60 7.89 19.71
N PHE A 97 11.57 6.73 20.33
CA PHE A 97 10.54 5.72 20.11
C PHE A 97 9.55 5.69 21.28
N GLY A 98 8.27 5.60 20.96
CA GLY A 98 7.18 5.49 21.90
C GLY A 98 6.24 4.33 21.57
N VAL A 99 5.61 3.79 22.61
CA VAL A 99 4.69 2.66 22.49
C VAL A 99 3.41 2.92 23.29
N LEU A 100 2.28 2.49 22.74
CA LEU A 100 0.96 2.46 23.38
C LEU A 100 0.25 1.16 22.98
N LYS A 101 0.15 0.20 23.92
CA LYS A 101 -0.24 -1.19 23.59
C LYS A 101 0.65 -1.71 22.45
N ASP A 102 0.08 -2.14 21.33
CA ASP A 102 0.73 -2.58 20.10
C ASP A 102 0.95 -1.44 19.09
N THR A 103 0.44 -0.24 19.34
CA THR A 103 0.71 0.94 18.52
C THR A 103 2.09 1.50 18.82
N SER A 104 2.86 1.80 17.77
CA SER A 104 4.20 2.38 17.84
C SER A 104 4.25 3.78 17.25
N MET A 105 5.20 4.58 17.75
CA MET A 105 5.40 5.95 17.30
C MET A 105 6.88 6.30 17.32
N TRP A 106 7.36 6.84 16.22
CA TRP A 106 8.60 7.58 16.13
C TRP A 106 8.27 9.07 16.18
N GLU A 107 8.93 9.77 17.08
CA GLU A 107 8.85 11.22 17.18
C GLU A 107 10.21 11.82 16.85
N PHE A 108 10.24 12.75 15.90
CA PHE A 108 11.44 13.43 15.46
C PHE A 108 11.34 14.96 15.59
N GLU A 109 12.41 15.59 16.01
CA GLU A 109 12.65 17.03 15.97
C GLU A 109 13.60 17.36 14.82
N LEU A 110 13.25 18.39 14.05
CA LEU A 110 13.97 18.83 12.86
C LEU A 110 14.22 20.34 12.87
N ASP A 111 15.01 20.80 11.90
CA ASP A 111 15.23 22.23 11.64
C ASP A 111 13.92 22.96 11.30
N GLU A 112 13.85 24.25 11.63
CA GLU A 112 12.62 25.02 11.46
C GLU A 112 12.19 25.21 10.00
N ASN A 113 13.13 25.07 9.06
CA ASN A 113 12.92 25.25 7.63
C ASN A 113 12.77 23.90 6.89
N ALA A 114 12.55 22.81 7.63
CA ALA A 114 12.34 21.51 7.01
C ALA A 114 11.08 21.50 6.15
N GLN A 115 11.15 20.85 4.99
CA GLN A 115 10.03 20.68 4.06
C GLN A 115 9.71 19.20 3.90
N TYR A 116 8.44 18.88 3.67
CA TYR A 116 7.93 17.50 3.69
C TYR A 116 7.23 17.14 2.39
N PHE A 117 7.52 15.96 1.83
CA PHE A 117 6.98 15.48 0.55
C PHE A 117 6.73 13.96 0.62
N GLY A 118 5.90 13.40 -0.26
CA GLY A 118 5.63 11.96 -0.32
C GLY A 118 4.30 11.60 0.32
N MET A 119 4.30 10.65 1.27
CA MET A 119 3.11 10.03 1.88
C MET A 119 2.24 9.20 0.92
N GLY A 120 2.80 8.78 -0.22
CA GLY A 120 2.12 7.95 -1.21
C GLY A 120 1.05 8.71 -2.00
N GLU A 121 -0.03 8.00 -2.35
CA GLU A 121 -1.19 8.63 -2.97
C GLU A 121 -1.99 9.37 -1.91
N LYS A 122 -2.12 10.70 -2.06
CA LYS A 122 -2.90 11.58 -1.18
C LYS A 122 -3.51 12.71 -2.01
N TYR A 123 -4.72 13.12 -1.65
CA TYR A 123 -5.46 14.16 -2.38
C TYR A 123 -5.37 15.55 -1.73
N PHE A 124 -4.30 15.84 -1.00
CA PHE A 124 -4.13 17.12 -0.29
C PHE A 124 -4.05 18.37 -1.20
N GLY A 125 -3.99 18.20 -2.53
CA GLY A 125 -3.97 19.29 -3.50
C GLY A 125 -2.66 20.10 -3.50
N LYS A 126 -1.62 19.60 -2.86
CA LYS A 126 -0.30 20.23 -2.76
C LYS A 126 0.81 19.18 -2.65
N GLN A 127 2.03 19.58 -2.99
CA GLN A 127 3.21 18.70 -2.89
C GLN A 127 3.97 18.86 -1.57
N GLU A 128 4.09 20.09 -1.07
CA GLU A 128 4.72 20.36 0.22
C GLU A 128 3.68 20.14 1.32
N LEU A 129 4.01 19.28 2.28
CA LEU A 129 3.09 18.68 3.23
C LEU A 129 3.34 19.17 4.66
N SER A 130 3.87 20.36 4.90
CA SER A 130 4.01 20.91 6.27
C SER A 130 2.63 21.07 6.94
N GLY A 131 2.48 20.55 8.17
CA GLY A 131 1.24 20.58 8.94
C GLY A 131 0.20 19.49 8.60
N TYR A 132 0.50 18.64 7.61
CA TYR A 132 -0.42 17.61 7.15
C TYR A 132 -0.38 16.35 8.03
N ARG A 133 -1.53 15.68 8.09
CA ARG A 133 -1.68 14.34 8.65
C ARG A 133 -2.11 13.42 7.52
N ALA A 134 -1.53 12.23 7.48
CA ALA A 134 -1.93 11.18 6.58
C ALA A 134 -2.21 9.90 7.36
N LYS A 135 -3.27 9.22 6.95
CA LYS A 135 -3.51 7.81 7.28
C LYS A 135 -3.08 6.92 6.12
N PHE A 136 -2.67 5.71 6.47
CA PHE A 136 -2.29 4.66 5.53
C PHE A 136 -3.19 3.46 5.82
N TRP A 137 -4.29 3.43 5.10
CA TRP A 137 -5.28 2.37 5.09
C TRP A 137 -5.86 2.35 3.68
N ASN A 138 -5.55 1.35 2.87
CA ASN A 138 -6.14 1.23 1.53
C ASN A 138 -7.66 1.23 1.66
N THR A 139 -8.34 2.15 0.98
CA THR A 139 -9.76 2.46 1.19
C THR A 139 -10.48 2.50 -0.15
N ASP A 140 -11.60 1.78 -0.24
CA ASP A 140 -12.57 1.98 -1.31
C ASP A 140 -13.32 3.29 -1.01
N VAL A 141 -12.83 4.40 -1.55
CA VAL A 141 -13.37 5.73 -1.24
C VAL A 141 -14.87 5.83 -1.55
N TRP A 142 -15.36 5.08 -2.56
CA TRP A 142 -16.75 5.13 -2.97
C TRP A 142 -17.68 4.38 -2.02
N SER A 143 -17.18 3.30 -1.40
CA SER A 143 -17.93 2.55 -0.41
C SER A 143 -17.80 3.11 1.01
N ASP A 144 -16.60 3.57 1.37
CA ASP A 144 -16.27 3.99 2.75
C ASP A 144 -16.67 5.44 3.07
N PHE A 145 -16.75 6.31 2.06
CA PHE A 145 -17.15 7.71 2.23
C PHE A 145 -18.47 8.02 1.54
N HIS A 146 -19.32 8.80 2.20
CA HIS A 146 -20.53 9.32 1.57
C HIS A 146 -20.14 10.24 0.39
N PHE A 147 -20.91 10.21 -0.70
CA PHE A 147 -20.64 11.02 -1.91
C PHE A 147 -20.33 12.49 -1.63
N ALA A 148 -21.08 13.11 -0.73
CA ALA A 148 -20.88 14.52 -0.35
C ALA A 148 -19.49 14.80 0.29
N GLN A 149 -18.84 13.79 0.84
CA GLN A 149 -17.50 13.91 1.44
C GLN A 149 -16.43 13.87 0.36
N TRP A 150 -16.44 12.87 -0.54
CA TRP A 150 -15.39 12.71 -1.54
C TRP A 150 -15.62 13.52 -2.83
N GLY A 151 -16.87 13.83 -3.20
CA GLY A 151 -17.18 14.62 -4.39
C GLY A 151 -16.90 16.13 -4.23
N GLY A 152 -16.77 16.61 -2.99
CA GLY A 152 -16.52 18.03 -2.68
C GLY A 152 -15.17 18.30 -2.01
N TYR A 153 -14.55 17.29 -1.37
CA TYR A 153 -13.30 17.43 -0.64
C TYR A 153 -12.42 16.19 -0.81
N PRO A 154 -11.10 16.33 -0.76
CA PRO A 154 -10.21 15.18 -0.79
C PRO A 154 -10.41 14.28 0.42
N SER A 155 -10.65 12.99 0.19
CA SER A 155 -10.65 11.97 1.22
C SER A 155 -9.21 11.56 1.57
N ASP A 156 -9.00 11.27 2.86
CA ASP A 156 -7.84 10.55 3.36
C ASP A 156 -8.34 9.53 4.38
N PRO A 157 -7.95 8.25 4.28
CA PRO A 157 -7.04 7.68 3.27
C PRO A 157 -7.70 7.33 1.92
N PRO A 158 -6.94 7.27 0.82
CA PRO A 158 -7.41 6.82 -0.49
C PRO A 158 -7.07 5.34 -0.75
N TYR A 159 -7.08 4.92 -2.01
CA TYR A 159 -6.94 3.53 -2.45
C TYR A 159 -5.57 2.91 -2.14
N TYR A 160 -4.48 3.69 -2.21
CA TYR A 160 -3.12 3.17 -2.07
C TYR A 160 -2.32 3.78 -0.90
N SER A 161 -1.59 2.91 -0.20
CA SER A 161 -0.73 3.25 0.93
C SER A 161 0.74 2.97 0.64
N ALA A 162 1.54 4.03 0.60
CA ALA A 162 3.00 3.95 0.66
C ALA A 162 3.51 4.84 1.80
N PRO A 163 3.74 4.29 3.01
CA PRO A 163 4.15 5.04 4.20
C PRO A 163 5.63 5.44 4.12
N TYR A 164 5.94 6.30 3.14
CA TYR A 164 7.25 6.88 2.88
C TYR A 164 7.18 8.40 2.89
N LEU A 165 8.02 9.04 3.70
CA LEU A 165 8.14 10.49 3.80
C LEU A 165 9.53 10.93 3.34
N VAL A 166 9.58 11.95 2.50
CA VAL A 166 10.80 12.68 2.17
C VAL A 166 10.82 13.98 2.94
N VAL A 167 11.88 14.18 3.70
CA VAL A 167 12.18 15.41 4.43
C VAL A 167 13.35 16.10 3.77
N ARG A 168 13.19 17.36 3.36
CA ARG A 168 14.31 18.24 3.01
C ARG A 168 14.71 19.06 4.21
N THR A 169 15.97 19.00 4.63
CA THR A 169 16.54 19.79 5.73
C THR A 169 17.85 20.43 5.28
N GLY A 170 17.82 21.74 5.06
CA GLY A 170 18.87 22.46 4.33
C GLY A 170 19.08 21.89 2.92
N ASP A 171 20.32 21.50 2.62
CA ASP A 171 20.72 20.91 1.33
C ASP A 171 20.76 19.38 1.35
N THR A 172 20.11 18.75 2.32
CA THR A 172 20.10 17.29 2.48
C THR A 172 18.66 16.77 2.53
N PHE A 173 18.46 15.59 1.98
CA PHE A 173 17.19 14.89 1.99
C PHE A 173 17.29 13.64 2.86
N VAL A 174 16.25 13.39 3.64
CA VAL A 174 16.07 12.19 4.47
C VAL A 174 14.77 11.52 4.07
N GLY A 175 14.84 10.27 3.64
CA GLY A 175 13.70 9.40 3.42
C GLY A 175 13.40 8.59 4.67
N LEU A 176 12.14 8.51 5.08
CA LEU A 176 11.66 7.71 6.20
C LEU A 176 10.58 6.75 5.69
N LEU A 177 10.88 5.46 5.66
CA LEU A 177 9.96 4.40 5.22
C LEU A 177 9.57 3.53 6.43
N LEU A 178 8.26 3.43 6.70
CA LEU A 178 7.72 2.45 7.64
C LEU A 178 7.48 1.14 6.90
N HIS A 179 8.29 0.12 7.16
CA HIS A 179 8.15 -1.18 6.50
C HIS A 179 7.25 -2.11 7.33
N ASN A 180 5.95 -1.84 7.32
CA ASN A 180 4.95 -2.59 8.10
C ASN A 180 3.57 -2.49 7.41
N PRO A 181 2.87 -3.61 7.19
CA PRO A 181 1.59 -3.65 6.49
C PRO A 181 0.38 -3.17 7.31
N SER A 182 0.56 -3.02 8.63
CA SER A 182 -0.48 -2.52 9.54
C SER A 182 -0.83 -1.05 9.23
N PRO A 183 -1.99 -0.55 9.67
CA PRO A 183 -2.37 0.84 9.46
C PRO A 183 -1.25 1.75 9.94
N ALA A 184 -0.86 2.71 9.13
CA ALA A 184 0.16 3.69 9.52
C ALA A 184 -0.44 5.08 9.63
N PHE A 185 0.31 5.97 10.27
CA PHE A 185 0.00 7.39 10.32
C PHE A 185 1.28 8.20 10.22
N MET A 186 1.15 9.39 9.65
CA MET A 186 2.21 10.40 9.64
C MET A 186 1.60 11.76 9.94
N GLU A 187 2.32 12.58 10.68
CA GLU A 187 1.97 13.96 10.98
C GLU A 187 3.21 14.84 10.92
N THR A 188 3.23 15.78 10.00
CA THR A 188 4.34 16.70 9.82
C THR A 188 4.16 17.96 10.68
N PRO A 189 5.27 18.56 11.15
CA PRO A 189 5.25 19.85 11.81
C PRO A 189 4.64 20.93 10.91
N GLY A 190 3.82 21.80 11.49
CA GLY A 190 3.28 22.96 10.80
C GLY A 190 1.84 23.27 11.20
N GLN A 191 1.15 23.97 10.31
CA GLN A 191 -0.22 24.39 10.48
C GLN A 191 -1.05 23.97 9.26
N ASP A 192 -2.17 23.31 9.51
CA ASP A 192 -3.18 22.96 8.50
C ASP A 192 -4.47 23.73 8.78
N ASP A 193 -4.64 24.83 8.05
CA ASP A 193 -5.78 25.75 8.19
C ASP A 193 -7.12 25.13 7.77
N SER A 194 -7.11 23.94 7.17
CA SER A 194 -8.36 23.22 6.85
C SER A 194 -9.04 22.60 8.07
N ARG A 195 -8.36 22.55 9.23
CA ARG A 195 -8.88 21.89 10.43
C ARG A 195 -9.62 22.85 11.33
N VAL A 196 -10.58 22.35 12.09
CA VAL A 196 -11.35 23.17 13.04
C VAL A 196 -10.55 23.43 14.33
N PHE A 197 -9.70 22.49 14.74
CA PHE A 197 -8.94 22.57 16.00
C PHE A 197 -7.47 22.93 15.80
N VAL A 198 -7.16 23.80 14.82
CA VAL A 198 -5.78 24.11 14.38
C VAL A 198 -4.83 24.48 15.52
N GLU A 199 -5.26 25.37 16.43
CA GLU A 199 -4.40 25.84 17.53
C GLU A 199 -3.98 24.72 18.49
N TRP A 200 -4.89 23.76 18.74
CA TRP A 200 -4.68 22.64 19.67
C TRP A 200 -4.01 21.43 19.00
N GLN A 201 -3.88 21.47 17.68
CA GLN A 201 -3.39 20.37 16.85
C GLN A 201 -2.05 20.66 16.18
N ARG A 202 -1.38 21.76 16.55
CA ARG A 202 -0.01 22.04 16.10
C ARG A 202 0.93 20.97 16.59
N THR A 203 1.58 20.27 15.67
CA THR A 203 2.62 19.30 15.99
C THR A 203 3.99 19.91 16.18
N TRP A 204 4.20 21.16 15.77
CA TRP A 204 5.49 21.83 15.86
C TRP A 204 6.13 21.70 17.27
N PRO A 205 7.42 21.32 17.38
CA PRO A 205 8.40 20.99 16.32
C PRO A 205 8.50 19.49 15.95
N ASN A 206 7.49 18.68 16.28
CA ASN A 206 7.55 17.22 16.28
C ASN A 206 6.95 16.62 15.01
N LEU A 207 7.78 15.94 14.22
CA LEU A 207 7.35 15.02 13.17
C LEU A 207 6.98 13.69 13.83
N LEU A 208 5.76 13.20 13.57
CA LEU A 208 5.28 11.93 14.10
C LEU A 208 5.07 10.95 12.94
N LEU A 209 5.52 9.72 13.10
CA LEU A 209 5.19 8.61 12.20
C LEU A 209 5.09 7.31 12.99
N GLY A 210 4.20 6.41 12.61
CA GLY A 210 4.05 5.15 13.33
C GLY A 210 3.02 4.21 12.73
N ASN A 211 2.88 3.05 13.36
CA ASN A 211 1.96 2.00 12.95
C ASN A 211 1.02 1.64 14.11
N GLU A 212 -0.25 1.40 13.79
CA GLU A 212 -1.31 0.93 14.70
C GLU A 212 -1.33 -0.61 14.76
N GLY A 213 -0.14 -1.18 14.96
CA GLY A 213 0.09 -2.62 15.01
C GLY A 213 1.34 -3.04 14.23
N GLY A 214 1.69 -4.32 14.38
CA GLY A 214 2.84 -4.93 13.73
C GLY A 214 4.18 -4.41 14.24
N GLU A 215 5.25 -5.15 13.91
CA GLU A 215 6.59 -4.84 14.38
C GLU A 215 7.07 -3.46 13.88
N PRO A 216 7.56 -2.58 14.77
CA PRO A 216 8.13 -1.29 14.38
C PRO A 216 9.41 -1.44 13.56
N ASN A 217 9.30 -1.14 12.26
CA ASN A 217 10.38 -1.26 11.28
C ASN A 217 10.54 0.06 10.52
N LEU A 218 11.60 0.81 10.82
CA LEU A 218 11.88 2.12 10.23
C LEU A 218 13.17 2.10 9.40
N TRP A 219 13.04 2.44 8.14
CA TRP A 219 14.16 2.68 7.24
C TRP A 219 14.42 4.17 7.10
N ILE A 220 15.69 4.55 7.24
CA ILE A 220 16.18 5.92 7.09
C ILE A 220 17.16 5.94 5.93
N ILE A 221 16.90 6.79 4.94
CA ILE A 221 17.74 6.94 3.75
C ILE A 221 18.23 8.38 3.71
N VAL A 222 19.54 8.61 3.54
CA VAL A 222 20.08 9.97 3.44
C VAL A 222 20.67 10.20 2.06
N GLY A 223 20.35 11.35 1.46
CA GLY A 223 20.85 11.74 0.13
C GLY A 223 21.14 13.23 0.03
N PRO A 224 22.19 13.64 -0.72
CA PRO A 224 22.47 15.05 -0.97
C PRO A 224 21.51 15.69 -1.99
N SER A 225 20.68 14.88 -2.66
CA SER A 225 19.69 15.35 -3.62
C SER A 225 18.48 14.41 -3.65
N LEU A 226 17.32 14.92 -4.07
CA LEU A 226 16.11 14.11 -4.24
C LEU A 226 16.31 12.96 -5.24
N PRO A 227 16.94 13.14 -6.43
CA PRO A 227 17.20 12.02 -7.34
C PRO A 227 18.03 10.90 -6.73
N GLU A 228 19.09 11.22 -5.99
CA GLU A 228 19.93 10.20 -5.34
C GLU A 228 19.17 9.46 -4.23
N LEU A 229 18.38 10.19 -3.43
CA LEU A 229 17.50 9.59 -2.42
C LEU A 229 16.52 8.60 -3.07
N THR A 230 15.87 9.00 -4.16
CA THR A 230 14.92 8.15 -4.90
C THR A 230 15.59 6.92 -5.49
N GLN A 231 16.80 7.05 -6.04
CA GLN A 231 17.56 5.89 -6.54
C GLN A 231 17.91 4.89 -5.42
N LYS A 232 18.24 5.38 -4.22
CA LYS A 232 18.49 4.52 -3.05
C LYS A 232 17.22 3.81 -2.60
N LEU A 233 16.09 4.53 -2.55
CA LEU A 233 14.79 3.92 -2.26
C LEU A 233 14.45 2.82 -3.27
N GLN A 234 14.59 3.08 -4.58
CA GLN A 234 14.30 2.10 -5.63
C GLN A 234 15.21 0.87 -5.56
N LYS A 235 16.47 1.02 -5.14
CA LYS A 235 17.35 -0.13 -4.90
C LYS A 235 16.94 -0.94 -3.68
N LEU A 236 16.24 -0.33 -2.72
CA LEU A 236 15.77 -0.99 -1.51
C LEU A 236 14.42 -1.69 -1.72
N VAL A 237 13.47 -1.04 -2.39
CA VAL A 237 12.10 -1.54 -2.57
C VAL A 237 11.87 -2.25 -3.91
N GLY A 238 12.92 -2.34 -4.74
CA GLY A 238 12.86 -2.89 -6.09
C GLY A 238 12.64 -1.81 -7.17
N VAL A 239 13.16 -2.10 -8.36
CA VAL A 239 13.02 -1.23 -9.53
C VAL A 239 11.81 -1.63 -10.38
N THR A 240 11.07 -0.65 -10.89
CA THR A 240 9.98 -0.91 -11.83
C THR A 240 10.55 -1.48 -13.14
N PRO A 241 10.12 -2.66 -13.61
CA PRO A 241 10.50 -3.19 -14.91
C PRO A 241 10.13 -2.23 -16.03
N LEU A 242 10.88 -2.22 -17.13
CA LEU A 242 10.51 -1.45 -18.31
C LEU A 242 9.14 -1.93 -18.82
N PRO A 243 8.11 -1.06 -18.87
CA PRO A 243 6.80 -1.48 -19.34
C PRO A 243 6.84 -1.78 -20.84
N PRO A 244 5.91 -2.60 -21.36
CA PRO A 244 5.84 -2.86 -22.79
C PRO A 244 5.51 -1.56 -23.54
N LEU A 245 6.12 -1.34 -24.71
CA LEU A 245 6.03 -0.06 -25.43
C LEU A 245 4.60 0.43 -25.68
N TRP A 246 3.66 -0.48 -25.98
CA TRP A 246 2.26 -0.15 -26.24
C TRP A 246 1.57 0.51 -25.03
N SER A 247 2.01 0.23 -23.80
CA SER A 247 1.39 0.79 -22.60
C SER A 247 1.72 2.26 -22.36
N LEU A 248 2.63 2.84 -23.16
CA LEU A 248 2.97 4.26 -23.13
C LEU A 248 2.12 5.08 -24.12
N GLY A 249 1.36 4.39 -24.98
CA GLY A 249 0.47 5.00 -25.96
C GLY A 249 -0.86 5.47 -25.36
N TYR A 250 -1.77 5.92 -26.22
CA TYR A 250 -3.11 6.31 -25.79
C TYR A 250 -3.99 5.09 -25.55
N HIS A 251 -4.70 5.08 -24.42
CA HIS A 251 -5.58 4.00 -24.02
C HIS A 251 -7.03 4.50 -23.92
N GLN A 252 -7.97 3.69 -24.41
CA GLN A 252 -9.40 3.94 -24.27
C GLN A 252 -10.00 3.02 -23.21
N SER A 253 -10.69 3.61 -22.24
CA SER A 253 -11.43 2.91 -21.19
C SER A 253 -12.76 3.59 -20.91
N ARG A 254 -13.75 2.82 -20.45
CA ARG A 254 -15.00 3.28 -19.85
C ARG A 254 -15.57 2.14 -19.01
N TRP A 255 -16.47 2.46 -18.09
CA TRP A 255 -17.39 1.50 -17.47
C TRP A 255 -18.71 1.48 -18.26
N GLY A 256 -18.98 0.48 -19.12
CA GLY A 256 -18.13 -0.65 -19.55
C GLY A 256 -18.21 -0.92 -21.06
N TYR A 257 -17.26 -1.71 -21.57
CA TYR A 257 -17.27 -2.24 -22.95
C TYR A 257 -17.52 -3.75 -22.91
N GLY A 258 -18.55 -4.20 -23.62
CA GLY A 258 -19.16 -5.53 -23.45
C GLY A 258 -18.48 -6.69 -24.19
N GLY A 259 -17.42 -6.45 -24.98
CA GLY A 259 -16.67 -7.53 -25.66
C GLY A 259 -16.40 -7.25 -27.14
N HIS A 260 -16.55 -8.27 -27.99
CA HIS A 260 -16.13 -8.27 -29.39
C HIS A 260 -16.65 -7.08 -30.20
N ASP A 261 -17.97 -6.87 -30.22
CA ASP A 261 -18.60 -5.84 -31.07
C ASP A 261 -18.16 -4.42 -30.67
N ASP A 262 -18.19 -4.12 -29.36
CA ASP A 262 -17.74 -2.83 -28.82
C ASP A 262 -16.28 -2.56 -29.16
N LEU A 263 -15.41 -3.57 -29.02
CA LEU A 263 -13.98 -3.41 -29.31
C LEU A 263 -13.70 -3.19 -30.79
N LEU A 264 -14.40 -3.91 -31.68
CA LEU A 264 -14.26 -3.71 -33.13
C LEU A 264 -14.86 -2.37 -33.58
N GLU A 265 -15.93 -1.90 -32.94
CA GLU A 265 -16.46 -0.56 -33.20
C GLU A 265 -15.45 0.52 -32.79
N LEU A 266 -14.84 0.41 -31.61
CA LEU A 266 -13.77 1.32 -31.17
C LEU A 266 -12.60 1.32 -32.15
N ASP A 267 -12.08 0.14 -32.51
CA ASP A 267 -10.99 -0.03 -33.48
C ASP A 267 -11.27 0.74 -34.77
N LYS A 268 -12.44 0.50 -35.36
CA LYS A 268 -12.92 1.21 -36.55
C LYS A 268 -13.02 2.72 -36.33
N LYS A 269 -13.55 3.18 -35.18
CA LYS A 269 -13.72 4.61 -34.89
C LYS A 269 -12.37 5.32 -34.71
N PHE A 270 -11.40 4.70 -34.06
CA PHE A 270 -10.05 5.25 -33.95
C PHE A 270 -9.38 5.36 -35.32
N GLU A 271 -9.58 4.38 -36.20
CA GLU A 271 -9.08 4.45 -37.59
C GLU A 271 -9.77 5.53 -38.41
N GLU A 272 -11.10 5.58 -38.40
CA GLU A 272 -11.90 6.59 -39.13
C GLU A 272 -11.51 8.02 -38.74
N ASN A 273 -11.26 8.25 -37.44
CA ASN A 273 -10.92 9.57 -36.91
C ASN A 273 -9.42 9.84 -36.87
N GLN A 274 -8.58 8.89 -37.30
CA GLN A 274 -7.11 9.02 -37.30
C GLN A 274 -6.53 9.36 -35.91
N ILE A 275 -7.12 8.80 -34.86
CA ILE A 275 -6.66 8.98 -33.48
C ILE A 275 -5.83 7.73 -33.10
N PRO A 276 -4.53 7.89 -32.77
CA PRO A 276 -3.72 6.78 -32.28
C PRO A 276 -4.30 6.19 -30.99
N CYS A 277 -4.34 4.85 -30.90
CA CYS A 277 -4.76 4.14 -29.69
C CYS A 277 -4.10 2.77 -29.68
N ASP A 278 -3.44 2.43 -28.57
CA ASP A 278 -2.66 1.20 -28.38
C ASP A 278 -3.35 0.22 -27.43
N GLY A 279 -4.18 0.70 -26.50
CA GLY A 279 -4.85 -0.10 -25.48
C GLY A 279 -6.36 0.11 -25.45
N LEU A 280 -7.12 -0.98 -25.49
CA LEU A 280 -8.58 -0.99 -25.33
C LEU A 280 -8.93 -1.76 -24.05
N TRP A 281 -9.59 -1.08 -23.11
CA TRP A 281 -9.88 -1.64 -21.80
C TRP A 281 -11.28 -2.21 -21.77
N MET A 282 -11.50 -3.28 -21.00
CA MET A 282 -12.83 -3.83 -20.76
C MET A 282 -13.09 -3.89 -19.27
N ASP A 283 -14.25 -3.37 -18.89
CA ASP A 283 -14.77 -3.46 -17.53
C ASP A 283 -15.50 -4.80 -17.31
N LEU A 284 -16.25 -4.97 -16.22
CA LEU A 284 -16.85 -6.22 -15.74
C LEU A 284 -17.71 -6.99 -16.78
N ASP A 285 -18.27 -6.29 -17.77
CA ASP A 285 -19.36 -6.77 -18.64
C ASP A 285 -18.98 -7.96 -19.53
N TYR A 286 -17.70 -8.22 -19.75
CA TYR A 286 -17.26 -9.36 -20.56
C TYR A 286 -17.39 -10.71 -19.85
N MET A 287 -17.51 -10.72 -18.52
CA MET A 287 -17.52 -11.92 -17.69
C MET A 287 -18.89 -12.59 -17.67
N ARG A 288 -18.95 -13.91 -17.43
CA ARG A 288 -20.23 -14.62 -17.22
C ARG A 288 -20.81 -14.28 -15.85
N GLU A 289 -21.75 -13.34 -15.82
CA GLU A 289 -22.42 -12.89 -14.57
C GLU A 289 -21.38 -12.50 -13.50
N PHE A 290 -20.37 -11.72 -13.91
CA PHE A 290 -19.30 -11.19 -13.05
C PHE A 290 -18.41 -12.24 -12.38
N ARG A 291 -18.42 -13.49 -12.87
CA ARG A 291 -17.49 -14.53 -12.42
C ARG A 291 -16.09 -14.29 -12.99
N ILE A 292 -15.13 -13.95 -12.14
CA ILE A 292 -13.74 -13.74 -12.53
C ILE A 292 -13.15 -14.96 -13.28
N PHE A 293 -12.13 -14.72 -14.10
CA PHE A 293 -11.51 -15.74 -14.96
C PHE A 293 -12.47 -16.42 -15.96
N THR A 294 -13.65 -15.85 -16.19
CA THR A 294 -14.59 -16.33 -17.22
C THR A 294 -14.78 -15.27 -18.31
N VAL A 295 -15.21 -15.73 -19.47
CA VAL A 295 -15.60 -14.86 -20.60
C VAL A 295 -16.96 -15.32 -21.09
N ASP A 296 -17.91 -14.40 -21.25
CA ASP A 296 -19.23 -14.70 -21.79
C ASP A 296 -19.14 -14.98 -23.29
N LYS A 297 -19.79 -16.06 -23.74
CA LYS A 297 -19.89 -16.41 -25.15
C LYS A 297 -20.72 -15.39 -25.93
N LYS A 298 -21.62 -14.65 -25.29
CA LYS A 298 -22.33 -13.53 -25.91
C LYS A 298 -21.39 -12.36 -26.18
N ALA A 299 -20.50 -12.04 -25.23
CA ALA A 299 -19.47 -11.03 -25.39
C ALA A 299 -18.42 -11.43 -26.44
N PHE A 300 -18.07 -12.72 -26.50
CA PHE A 300 -17.07 -13.27 -27.42
C PHE A 300 -17.57 -14.56 -28.09
N PRO A 301 -18.39 -14.47 -29.15
CA PRO A 301 -19.00 -15.64 -29.82
C PRO A 301 -18.00 -16.66 -30.35
N ASP A 302 -16.89 -16.17 -30.90
CA ASP A 302 -15.79 -16.96 -31.46
C ASP A 302 -14.58 -17.08 -30.51
N GLY A 303 -14.75 -16.62 -29.26
CA GLY A 303 -13.71 -16.59 -28.24
C GLY A 303 -12.84 -15.32 -28.24
N PRO A 304 -12.28 -14.95 -27.08
CA PRO A 304 -11.54 -13.70 -26.90
C PRO A 304 -10.26 -13.61 -27.73
N GLN A 305 -9.59 -14.75 -27.99
CA GLN A 305 -8.36 -14.81 -28.77
C GLN A 305 -8.57 -14.32 -30.21
N VAL A 306 -9.72 -14.65 -30.82
CA VAL A 306 -10.03 -14.24 -32.20
C VAL A 306 -10.11 -12.71 -32.29
N THR A 307 -10.81 -12.08 -31.34
CA THR A 307 -10.89 -10.61 -31.26
C THR A 307 -9.51 -10.00 -31.01
N ALA A 308 -8.75 -10.56 -30.06
CA ALA A 308 -7.40 -10.09 -29.75
C ALA A 308 -6.48 -10.14 -30.97
N ASP A 309 -6.54 -11.21 -31.76
CA ASP A 309 -5.74 -11.38 -32.97
C ASP A 309 -6.13 -10.41 -34.09
N ILE A 310 -7.42 -10.06 -34.21
CA ILE A 310 -7.89 -9.03 -35.15
C ILE A 310 -7.31 -7.67 -34.76
N LEU A 311 -7.52 -7.25 -33.51
CA LEU A 311 -7.07 -5.95 -32.99
C LEU A 311 -5.56 -5.81 -32.99
N ALA A 312 -4.85 -6.91 -32.75
CA ALA A 312 -3.39 -6.96 -32.81
C ALA A 312 -2.82 -6.59 -34.19
N LYS A 313 -3.55 -6.84 -35.29
CA LYS A 313 -3.12 -6.44 -36.65
C LYS A 313 -3.04 -4.93 -36.80
N ASN A 314 -3.84 -4.21 -36.03
CA ASN A 314 -3.85 -2.75 -36.01
C ASN A 314 -3.04 -2.18 -34.84
N GLY A 315 -2.21 -3.01 -34.18
CA GLY A 315 -1.34 -2.60 -33.08
C GLY A 315 -2.03 -2.51 -31.72
N ARG A 316 -3.31 -2.88 -31.60
CA ARG A 316 -4.09 -2.70 -30.37
C ARG A 316 -3.98 -3.91 -29.43
N ARG A 317 -3.99 -3.63 -28.13
CA ARG A 317 -4.01 -4.63 -27.05
C ARG A 317 -5.26 -4.48 -26.19
N ILE A 318 -5.84 -5.62 -25.81
CA ILE A 318 -7.00 -5.64 -24.91
C ILE A 318 -6.52 -5.76 -23.45
N VAL A 319 -7.10 -4.95 -22.56
CA VAL A 319 -6.82 -4.95 -21.12
C VAL A 319 -8.13 -5.16 -20.34
N PRO A 320 -8.50 -6.39 -19.98
CA PRO A 320 -9.66 -6.64 -19.12
C PRO A 320 -9.37 -6.32 -17.66
N ILE A 321 -10.43 -5.92 -16.93
CA ILE A 321 -10.46 -5.89 -15.48
C ILE A 321 -10.50 -7.32 -14.89
N ILE A 322 -9.85 -7.50 -13.73
CA ILE A 322 -9.93 -8.66 -12.85
C ILE A 322 -9.94 -8.16 -11.41
N ASP A 323 -10.93 -8.58 -10.65
CA ASP A 323 -11.03 -8.29 -9.22
C ASP A 323 -10.49 -9.47 -8.40
N PRO A 324 -9.96 -9.23 -7.19
CA PRO A 324 -9.52 -10.32 -6.31
C PRO A 324 -10.70 -11.04 -5.63
N GLY A 325 -11.92 -10.50 -5.70
CA GLY A 325 -13.12 -11.12 -5.14
C GLY A 325 -13.65 -12.26 -6.02
N VAL A 326 -13.99 -13.39 -5.38
CA VAL A 326 -14.61 -14.56 -6.04
C VAL A 326 -16.08 -14.63 -5.66
N LYS A 327 -16.98 -14.66 -6.66
CA LYS A 327 -18.41 -14.85 -6.41
C LYS A 327 -18.66 -16.11 -5.58
N SER A 328 -19.34 -15.97 -4.44
CA SER A 328 -19.72 -17.07 -3.56
C SER A 328 -20.93 -17.80 -4.13
N GLU A 329 -20.69 -18.73 -5.04
CA GLU A 329 -21.76 -19.42 -5.77
C GLU A 329 -21.39 -20.87 -6.04
N LYS A 330 -22.21 -21.80 -5.52
CA LYS A 330 -22.01 -23.23 -5.73
C LYS A 330 -22.19 -23.61 -7.20
N GLY A 331 -21.27 -24.41 -7.74
CA GLY A 331 -21.24 -24.78 -9.16
C GLY A 331 -20.39 -23.83 -10.02
N TYR A 332 -19.81 -22.79 -9.44
CA TYR A 332 -18.78 -21.99 -10.09
C TYR A 332 -17.39 -22.56 -9.76
N ASP A 333 -16.69 -23.03 -10.79
CA ASP A 333 -15.43 -23.78 -10.65
C ASP A 333 -14.36 -23.12 -9.75
N VAL A 334 -14.19 -21.79 -9.83
CA VAL A 334 -13.19 -21.07 -9.01
C VAL A 334 -13.61 -21.08 -7.53
N TYR A 335 -14.90 -20.85 -7.27
CA TYR A 335 -15.42 -20.90 -5.90
C TYR A 335 -15.37 -22.31 -5.33
N ASP A 336 -15.90 -23.31 -6.05
CA ASP A 336 -15.97 -24.69 -5.59
C ASP A 336 -14.56 -25.27 -5.33
N ASP A 337 -13.58 -24.95 -6.19
CA ASP A 337 -12.18 -25.35 -5.98
C ASP A 337 -11.53 -24.63 -4.79
N GLY A 338 -11.70 -23.31 -4.70
CA GLY A 338 -11.16 -22.52 -3.58
C GLY A 338 -11.75 -22.93 -2.23
N HIS A 339 -13.06 -23.19 -2.17
CA HIS A 339 -13.76 -23.69 -1.00
C HIS A 339 -13.20 -25.05 -0.56
N LYS A 340 -13.03 -25.98 -1.52
CA LYS A 340 -12.46 -27.30 -1.27
C LYS A 340 -11.02 -27.24 -0.76
N GLN A 341 -10.23 -26.28 -1.25
CA GLN A 341 -8.83 -26.08 -0.87
C GLN A 341 -8.66 -25.15 0.34
N ASP A 342 -9.75 -24.64 0.93
CA ASP A 342 -9.74 -23.76 2.09
C ASP A 342 -8.83 -22.53 1.89
N VAL A 343 -8.96 -21.84 0.75
CA VAL A 343 -8.07 -20.71 0.35
C VAL A 343 -8.62 -19.33 0.68
N PHE A 344 -9.86 -19.22 1.13
CA PHE A 344 -10.52 -17.94 1.38
C PHE A 344 -10.26 -17.44 2.81
N CYS A 345 -10.23 -16.11 2.96
CA CYS A 345 -10.23 -15.43 4.25
C CYS A 345 -11.43 -15.87 5.09
N LYS A 346 -11.26 -15.88 6.41
CA LYS A 346 -12.26 -16.38 7.35
C LYS A 346 -12.69 -15.31 8.33
N THR A 347 -13.85 -15.47 8.92
CA THR A 347 -14.27 -14.73 10.11
C THR A 347 -13.51 -15.21 11.34
N SER A 348 -13.61 -14.44 12.43
CA SER A 348 -13.09 -14.84 13.74
C SER A 348 -13.69 -16.16 14.28
N GLU A 349 -14.82 -16.60 13.72
CA GLU A 349 -15.47 -17.88 14.03
C GLU A 349 -15.08 -19.02 13.07
N GLY A 350 -14.15 -18.77 12.15
CA GLY A 350 -13.62 -19.78 11.22
C GLY A 350 -14.50 -20.11 10.02
N ARG A 351 -15.53 -19.29 9.74
CA ARG A 351 -16.36 -19.38 8.52
C ARG A 351 -15.76 -18.53 7.41
N GLU A 352 -16.05 -18.79 6.14
CA GLU A 352 -15.64 -17.89 5.05
C GLU A 352 -16.17 -16.47 5.30
N PHE A 353 -15.31 -15.46 5.13
CA PHE A 353 -15.75 -14.07 5.15
C PHE A 353 -16.47 -13.75 3.83
N ILE A 354 -17.66 -13.12 3.93
CA ILE A 354 -18.51 -12.78 2.79
C ILE A 354 -18.68 -11.27 2.72
N GLY A 355 -18.17 -10.66 1.64
CA GLY A 355 -18.44 -9.29 1.25
C GLY A 355 -19.61 -9.19 0.27
N LEU A 356 -19.97 -7.96 -0.12
CA LEU A 356 -21.04 -7.70 -1.08
C LEU A 356 -20.58 -6.67 -2.13
N VAL A 357 -20.09 -7.15 -3.26
CA VAL A 357 -19.53 -6.31 -4.35
C VAL A 357 -20.23 -6.62 -5.69
N TRP A 358 -19.64 -6.25 -6.82
CA TRP A 358 -20.22 -6.41 -8.17
C TRP A 358 -20.85 -7.79 -8.45
N PRO A 359 -20.17 -8.92 -8.18
CA PRO A 359 -20.76 -10.25 -8.34
C PRO A 359 -21.84 -10.65 -7.31
N GLY A 360 -22.14 -9.82 -6.30
CA GLY A 360 -22.99 -10.15 -5.16
C GLY A 360 -22.17 -10.66 -3.97
N GLU A 361 -22.67 -11.71 -3.29
CA GLU A 361 -21.92 -12.35 -2.20
C GLU A 361 -20.56 -12.84 -2.71
N THR A 362 -19.50 -12.43 -2.03
CA THR A 362 -18.12 -12.58 -2.52
C THR A 362 -17.20 -13.04 -1.42
N VAL A 363 -16.38 -14.05 -1.70
CA VAL A 363 -15.28 -14.51 -0.84
C VAL A 363 -13.95 -13.95 -1.36
N PHE A 364 -12.99 -13.81 -0.46
CA PHE A 364 -11.70 -13.16 -0.72
C PHE A 364 -10.57 -14.19 -0.52
N PRO A 365 -9.72 -14.45 -1.52
CA PRO A 365 -8.55 -15.30 -1.34
C PRO A 365 -7.60 -14.76 -0.27
N ASP A 366 -7.13 -15.63 0.61
CA ASP A 366 -6.14 -15.28 1.64
C ASP A 366 -4.73 -15.21 1.04
N PHE A 367 -4.42 -14.10 0.37
CA PHE A 367 -3.13 -13.86 -0.29
C PHE A 367 -1.94 -13.77 0.68
N SER A 368 -2.16 -13.73 2.00
CA SER A 368 -1.06 -13.84 2.98
C SER A 368 -0.32 -15.18 2.86
N GLN A 369 -0.98 -16.21 2.33
CA GLN A 369 -0.44 -17.56 2.22
C GLN A 369 0.10 -17.86 0.81
N ASP A 370 1.35 -18.33 0.73
CA ASP A 370 2.02 -18.72 -0.52
C ASP A 370 1.19 -19.71 -1.36
N ARG A 371 0.54 -20.68 -0.72
CA ARG A 371 -0.30 -21.67 -1.41
C ARG A 371 -1.48 -21.03 -2.13
N VAL A 372 -2.06 -19.96 -1.57
CA VAL A 372 -3.21 -19.26 -2.13
C VAL A 372 -2.76 -18.36 -3.29
N ARG A 373 -1.60 -17.70 -3.16
CA ARG A 373 -0.99 -16.97 -4.27
C ARG A 373 -0.67 -17.89 -5.46
N ASN A 374 -0.17 -19.10 -5.19
CA ASN A 374 0.08 -20.12 -6.22
C ASN A 374 -1.23 -20.64 -6.87
N TRP A 375 -2.27 -20.86 -6.07
CA TRP A 375 -3.59 -21.24 -6.55
C TRP A 375 -4.17 -20.18 -7.51
N TRP A 376 -4.14 -18.91 -7.10
CA TRP A 376 -4.58 -17.78 -7.92
C TRP A 376 -3.76 -17.64 -9.20
N ALA A 377 -2.43 -17.76 -9.11
CA ALA A 377 -1.54 -17.71 -10.26
C ALA A 377 -1.86 -18.81 -11.29
N GLY A 378 -2.34 -19.98 -10.84
CA GLY A 378 -2.83 -21.04 -11.72
C GLY A 378 -4.01 -20.61 -12.59
N TYR A 379 -5.00 -19.93 -12.01
CA TYR A 379 -6.13 -19.37 -12.75
C TYR A 379 -5.72 -18.19 -13.64
N ALA A 380 -4.92 -17.27 -13.14
CA ALA A 380 -4.41 -16.14 -13.92
C ALA A 380 -3.61 -16.62 -15.15
N SER A 381 -2.79 -17.68 -14.99
CA SER A 381 -2.04 -18.32 -16.08
C SER A 381 -2.95 -18.94 -17.14
N GLN A 382 -4.07 -19.55 -16.73
CA GLN A 382 -5.07 -20.05 -17.68
C GLN A 382 -5.78 -18.91 -18.39
N PHE A 383 -6.21 -17.89 -17.65
CA PHE A 383 -6.92 -16.72 -18.19
C PHE A 383 -6.07 -15.95 -19.21
N ARG A 384 -4.76 -15.86 -18.99
CA ARG A 384 -3.78 -15.27 -19.93
C ARG A 384 -3.84 -15.90 -21.34
N LYS A 385 -4.27 -17.16 -21.46
CA LYS A 385 -4.43 -17.84 -22.76
C LYS A 385 -5.58 -17.29 -23.61
N SER A 386 -6.35 -16.33 -23.09
CA SER A 386 -7.40 -15.62 -23.83
C SER A 386 -6.87 -14.65 -24.90
N GLY A 387 -5.56 -14.39 -24.92
CA GLY A 387 -4.92 -13.51 -25.91
C GLY A 387 -4.85 -12.04 -25.52
N PHE A 388 -5.35 -11.68 -24.34
CA PHE A 388 -5.29 -10.31 -23.82
C PHE A 388 -3.85 -9.85 -23.57
N GLY A 389 -3.62 -8.53 -23.72
CA GLY A 389 -2.28 -7.94 -23.66
C GLY A 389 -1.82 -7.55 -22.25
N GLY A 390 -2.75 -7.47 -21.29
CA GLY A 390 -2.49 -7.15 -19.89
C GLY A 390 -3.73 -7.43 -19.04
N CYS A 391 -3.74 -6.91 -17.81
CA CYS A 391 -4.92 -6.92 -16.94
C CYS A 391 -4.92 -5.65 -16.07
N TRP A 392 -6.11 -5.16 -15.77
CA TRP A 392 -6.35 -4.17 -14.74
C TRP A 392 -6.80 -4.92 -13.48
N VAL A 393 -6.01 -4.81 -12.41
CA VAL A 393 -6.40 -5.34 -11.10
C VAL A 393 -7.14 -4.23 -10.37
N ASP A 394 -8.42 -4.42 -10.10
CA ASP A 394 -9.26 -3.46 -9.40
C ASP A 394 -9.75 -4.03 -8.06
N MET A 395 -10.36 -3.18 -7.22
CA MET A 395 -11.01 -3.59 -5.96
C MET A 395 -10.06 -4.30 -4.97
N ASN A 396 -8.74 -4.05 -5.07
CA ASN A 396 -7.69 -4.73 -4.33
C ASN A 396 -7.21 -4.00 -3.06
N ASP A 397 -7.96 -3.00 -2.61
CA ASP A 397 -7.71 -2.32 -1.35
C ASP A 397 -7.88 -3.19 -0.08
N PRO A 398 -8.60 -4.34 0.00
CA PRO A 398 -9.69 -4.90 -0.82
C PRO A 398 -11.06 -4.29 -0.54
N SER A 399 -11.82 -4.06 -1.62
CA SER A 399 -13.17 -3.54 -1.54
C SER A 399 -14.11 -4.66 -1.10
N THR A 400 -14.85 -4.41 -0.01
CA THR A 400 -15.86 -5.36 0.51
C THR A 400 -17.28 -4.85 0.32
N GLY A 401 -17.43 -3.74 -0.42
CA GLY A 401 -18.67 -2.99 -0.57
C GLY A 401 -19.15 -2.50 0.80
N PRO A 402 -20.45 -2.63 1.13
CA PRO A 402 -21.02 -2.12 2.37
C PRO A 402 -20.72 -2.99 3.61
N VAL A 403 -19.95 -4.08 3.46
CA VAL A 403 -19.65 -5.00 4.56
C VAL A 403 -18.43 -4.49 5.33
N ASP A 404 -18.47 -4.55 6.67
CA ASP A 404 -17.31 -4.19 7.49
C ASP A 404 -16.18 -5.20 7.28
N PRO A 405 -14.99 -4.78 6.80
CA PRO A 405 -13.91 -5.71 6.50
C PRO A 405 -13.15 -6.21 7.75
N TYR A 406 -13.44 -5.73 8.97
CA TYR A 406 -12.71 -6.17 10.17
C TYR A 406 -12.86 -7.66 10.49
N GLU A 407 -13.95 -8.29 10.07
CA GLU A 407 -14.13 -9.74 10.19
C GLU A 407 -13.44 -10.53 9.07
N MET A 408 -12.72 -9.90 8.15
CA MET A 408 -11.90 -10.60 7.16
C MET A 408 -10.53 -10.93 7.75
N TRP A 409 -10.41 -12.09 8.39
CA TRP A 409 -9.17 -12.54 9.00
C TRP A 409 -8.38 -13.43 8.03
N PHE A 410 -7.06 -13.25 8.08
CA PHE A 410 -6.03 -13.91 7.28
C PHE A 410 -5.34 -15.03 8.07
N ASP A 411 -4.41 -15.74 7.44
CA ASP A 411 -3.74 -16.94 7.96
C ASP A 411 -4.75 -17.94 8.54
N CYS A 412 -5.75 -18.30 7.73
CA CYS A 412 -6.82 -19.22 8.13
C CYS A 412 -7.61 -18.76 9.37
N GLY A 413 -7.85 -17.45 9.51
CA GLY A 413 -8.63 -16.89 10.62
C GLY A 413 -7.82 -16.62 11.89
N LYS A 414 -6.49 -16.45 11.79
CA LYS A 414 -5.61 -16.15 12.94
C LYS A 414 -5.15 -14.70 12.99
N ASP A 415 -4.95 -14.08 11.83
CA ASP A 415 -4.46 -12.72 11.73
C ASP A 415 -5.62 -11.77 11.42
N HIS A 416 -5.82 -10.80 12.30
CA HIS A 416 -6.84 -9.77 12.12
C HIS A 416 -6.57 -8.94 10.85
N HIS A 417 -7.65 -8.46 10.22
CA HIS A 417 -7.66 -7.74 8.94
C HIS A 417 -6.57 -6.66 8.81
N ASN A 418 -6.38 -5.89 9.89
CA ASN A 418 -5.43 -4.79 9.93
C ASN A 418 -3.98 -5.20 9.61
N LYS A 419 -3.58 -6.44 9.91
CA LYS A 419 -2.20 -6.90 9.67
C LYS A 419 -1.84 -7.07 8.19
N HIS A 420 -2.85 -7.18 7.32
CA HIS A 420 -2.64 -7.49 5.89
C HIS A 420 -3.33 -6.51 4.94
N ARG A 421 -4.21 -5.64 5.44
CA ARG A 421 -4.99 -4.67 4.63
C ARG A 421 -4.16 -3.94 3.58
N ASN A 422 -3.06 -3.28 3.98
CA ASN A 422 -2.31 -2.42 3.07
C ASN A 422 -1.43 -3.18 2.06
N GLN A 423 -1.33 -4.51 2.19
CA GLN A 423 -0.53 -5.38 1.32
C GLN A 423 -1.35 -6.48 0.64
N TYR A 424 -2.69 -6.42 0.73
CA TYR A 424 -3.56 -7.44 0.14
C TYR A 424 -3.45 -7.48 -1.39
N GLY A 425 -3.36 -6.29 -1.99
CA GLY A 425 -3.49 -6.09 -3.43
C GLY A 425 -2.24 -6.26 -4.26
#